data_AF-A0A8C6Z6S5-F1
#
_entry.id   AF-A0A8C6Z6S5-F1
#
_cell.length_a   1.000
_cell.length_b   1.000
_cell.length_c   1.000
_cell.angle_alpha   90.00
_cell.angle_beta   90.00
_cell.angle_gamma   90.00
#
_symmetry.space_group_name_H-M   'P 1'
#
loop_
_entity.id
_entity.type
_entity.pdbx_description
1 polymer ?
#
loop_
_entity_poly.entity_id
_entity_poly.type
_entity_poly.pdbx_seq_one_letter_code
_entity_poly.pdbx_strand_id
1 'polypeptide(L)'
;FSMGEDEEEDYMSDAFIQQDVRPGLPMVRRVREAIQKEEKQKEANEKNKQKSVKEEEHERREAVLRSALGNENRGFALLQKMGYKSGQALGKSGEGIVEPIPLNIKTGRSGLGHDEFKKRKAEEKLESYRQKLHMKKKANEQAADQFRTRFKTKQEERKMEGDLRRSQRACQQLDMQKDIDVPKEIWYWTQPEEEEQKEEEEKEDECTSSDLSVSEKLQLLTAYLRKEHFYCIWCGITYEGESNILVVCLNSGSMIYIHLIFTLLCFH
;
A
#
# COMPACT_ATOMS: atom_id res chain seq x y z
N PHE A 1 52.15 5.23 -7.93
CA PHE A 1 51.07 4.27 -7.69
C PHE A 1 50.02 4.98 -6.85
N SER A 2 49.01 5.59 -7.47
CA SER A 2 47.85 6.15 -6.76
C SER A 2 46.73 5.13 -6.90
N MET A 3 46.33 4.55 -5.78
CA MET A 3 45.15 3.70 -5.66
C MET A 3 43.93 4.52 -6.07
N GLY A 4 43.11 3.96 -6.95
CA GLY A 4 41.79 4.50 -7.25
C GLY A 4 40.91 4.35 -6.01
N GLU A 5 40.28 5.44 -5.62
CA GLU A 5 39.12 5.39 -4.74
C GLU A 5 37.99 4.76 -5.57
N ASP A 6 37.71 3.50 -5.30
CA ASP A 6 36.45 2.88 -5.69
C ASP A 6 35.34 3.64 -4.92
N GLU A 7 34.73 4.63 -5.58
CA GLU A 7 33.49 5.25 -5.10
C GLU A 7 32.44 4.14 -4.99
N GLU A 8 32.24 3.61 -3.77
CA GLU A 8 31.15 2.68 -3.48
C GLU A 8 29.83 3.35 -3.89
N GLU A 9 29.25 2.90 -5.01
CA GLU A 9 28.02 3.42 -5.56
C GLU A 9 26.93 3.46 -4.48
N ASP A 10 26.55 4.67 -4.05
CA ASP A 10 25.56 4.93 -3.01
C ASP A 10 24.30 4.10 -3.28
N TYR A 11 24.04 3.14 -2.39
CA TYR A 11 22.95 2.17 -2.45
C TYR A 11 21.55 2.83 -2.47
N MET A 12 21.46 4.16 -2.30
CA MET A 12 20.22 4.93 -2.46
C MET A 12 20.24 5.92 -3.64
N SER A 13 21.21 5.82 -4.56
CA SER A 13 21.28 6.67 -5.74
C SER A 13 20.14 6.41 -6.74
N ASP A 14 19.70 7.48 -7.42
CA ASP A 14 18.56 7.46 -8.34
C ASP A 14 18.78 6.53 -9.55
N ALA A 15 20.03 6.12 -9.81
CA ALA A 15 20.40 5.13 -10.84
C ALA A 15 19.73 3.76 -10.61
N PHE A 16 19.51 3.36 -9.36
CA PHE A 16 18.82 2.11 -9.01
C PHE A 16 17.30 2.23 -9.00
N ILE A 17 16.75 3.42 -8.78
CA ILE A 17 15.28 3.66 -8.69
C ILE A 17 14.67 3.99 -10.06
N GLN A 18 15.43 4.58 -10.98
CA GLN A 18 14.96 4.97 -12.31
C GLN A 18 14.82 3.82 -13.32
N GLN A 19 15.35 2.63 -13.02
CA GLN A 19 15.03 1.45 -13.81
C GLN A 19 13.56 1.09 -13.58
N ASP A 20 12.70 1.36 -14.56
CA ASP A 20 11.33 0.82 -14.64
C ASP A 20 11.42 -0.70 -14.87
N VAL A 21 11.89 -1.45 -13.87
CA VAL A 21 11.89 -2.91 -13.81
C VAL A 21 10.51 -3.35 -13.35
N ARG A 22 9.51 -3.20 -14.23
CA ARG A 22 8.32 -4.05 -14.17
C ARG A 22 8.72 -5.44 -14.68
N PRO A 23 8.82 -6.46 -13.81
CA PRO A 23 9.32 -7.77 -14.23
C PRO A 23 8.43 -8.32 -15.36
N GLY A 24 9.04 -8.62 -16.52
CA GLY A 24 8.38 -9.28 -17.65
C GLY A 24 7.92 -8.38 -18.80
N LEU A 25 8.05 -7.05 -18.73
CA LEU A 25 7.74 -6.16 -19.85
C LEU A 25 8.98 -5.35 -20.29
N PRO A 26 9.76 -5.82 -21.28
CA PRO A 26 10.89 -5.06 -21.78
C PRO A 26 10.40 -3.73 -22.39
N MET A 27 11.06 -2.61 -22.02
CA MET A 27 10.80 -1.33 -22.68
C MET A 27 10.96 -1.47 -24.19
N VAL A 28 9.92 -1.07 -24.94
CA VAL A 28 9.93 -1.10 -26.40
C VAL A 28 11.10 -0.27 -26.91
N ARG A 29 11.87 -0.78 -27.87
CA ARG A 29 13.09 -0.15 -28.41
C ARG A 29 12.91 1.34 -28.75
N ARG A 30 11.76 1.71 -29.33
CA ARG A 30 11.42 3.11 -29.68
C ARG A 30 11.35 4.04 -28.46
N VAL A 31 10.86 3.52 -27.32
CA VAL A 31 10.76 4.28 -26.06
C VAL A 31 12.16 4.53 -25.50
N ARG A 32 13.02 3.51 -25.49
CA ARG A 32 14.43 3.65 -25.06
C ARG A 32 15.20 4.64 -25.93
N GLU A 33 15.04 4.57 -27.25
CA GLU A 33 15.67 5.49 -28.19
C GLU A 33 15.15 6.94 -28.02
N ALA A 34 13.87 7.12 -27.71
CA ALA A 34 13.30 8.45 -27.43
C ALA A 34 13.86 9.06 -26.15
N ILE A 35 13.96 8.29 -25.06
CA ILE A 35 14.54 8.73 -23.79
C ILE A 35 15.99 9.16 -24.00
N GLN A 36 16.81 8.32 -24.64
CA GLN A 36 18.22 8.65 -24.92
C GLN A 36 18.36 9.89 -25.81
N LYS A 37 17.45 10.09 -26.77
CA LYS A 37 17.46 11.27 -27.63
C LYS A 37 17.10 12.53 -26.84
N GLU A 38 16.13 12.44 -25.94
CA GLU A 38 15.73 13.55 -25.06
C GLU A 38 16.85 13.91 -24.08
N GLU A 39 17.52 12.94 -23.48
CA GLU A 39 18.69 13.14 -22.60
C GLU A 39 19.81 13.86 -23.35
N LYS A 40 20.21 13.35 -24.53
CA LYS A 40 21.22 14.00 -25.37
C LYS A 40 20.81 15.41 -25.78
N GLN A 41 19.52 15.64 -26.05
CA GLN A 41 19.00 16.96 -26.37
C GLN A 41 19.06 17.90 -25.15
N LYS A 42 18.74 17.42 -23.94
CA LYS A 42 18.88 18.18 -22.70
C LYS A 42 20.33 18.54 -22.42
N GLU A 43 21.24 17.58 -22.51
CA GLU A 43 22.68 17.83 -22.34
C GLU A 43 23.22 18.83 -23.38
N ALA A 44 22.80 18.69 -24.65
CA ALA A 44 23.18 19.64 -25.69
C ALA A 44 22.60 21.03 -25.43
N ASN A 45 21.36 21.13 -24.95
CA ASN A 45 20.74 22.40 -24.55
C ASN A 45 21.47 23.03 -23.37
N GLU A 46 21.90 22.25 -22.39
CA GLU A 46 22.68 22.73 -21.24
C GLU A 46 24.07 23.22 -21.65
N LYS A 47 24.77 22.49 -22.52
CA LYS A 47 26.09 22.88 -23.04
C LYS A 47 26.02 24.12 -23.94
N ASN A 48 24.95 24.27 -24.72
CA ASN A 48 24.72 25.42 -25.58
C ASN A 48 24.09 26.61 -24.86
N LYS A 49 23.69 26.46 -23.59
CA LYS A 49 23.13 27.55 -22.80
C LYS A 49 24.23 28.58 -22.52
N GLN A 50 24.17 29.71 -23.21
CA GLN A 50 24.97 30.87 -22.84
C GLN A 50 24.56 31.33 -21.44
N LYS A 51 25.55 31.49 -20.55
CA LYS A 51 25.32 32.01 -19.20
C LYS A 51 24.80 33.43 -19.30
N SER A 52 23.93 33.81 -18.37
CA SER A 52 23.50 35.20 -18.29
C SER A 52 24.66 36.08 -17.82
N VAL A 53 24.76 37.31 -18.33
CA VAL A 53 25.74 38.32 -17.87
C VAL A 53 25.73 38.45 -16.34
N LYS A 54 24.55 38.31 -15.72
CA LYS A 54 24.39 38.37 -14.26
C LYS A 54 25.02 37.16 -13.53
N GLU A 55 24.93 35.98 -14.12
CA GLU A 55 25.53 34.74 -13.57
C GLU A 55 27.05 34.81 -13.72
N GLU A 56 27.56 35.24 -14.88
CA GLU A 56 28.99 35.42 -15.12
C GLU A 56 29.62 36.46 -14.20
N GLU A 57 28.94 37.59 -13.96
CA GLU A 57 29.41 38.62 -13.03
C GLU A 57 29.47 38.09 -11.59
N HIS A 58 28.49 37.29 -11.18
CA HIS A 58 28.47 36.65 -9.87
C HIS A 58 29.62 35.66 -9.69
N GLU A 59 29.82 34.75 -10.66
CA GLU A 59 30.93 33.80 -10.65
C GLU A 59 32.29 34.51 -10.58
N ARG A 60 32.47 35.59 -11.36
CA ARG A 60 33.69 36.40 -11.32
C ARG A 60 33.90 37.04 -9.95
N ARG A 61 32.86 37.62 -9.35
CA ARG A 61 32.91 38.22 -8.01
C ARG A 61 33.28 37.18 -6.96
N GLU A 62 32.64 36.01 -6.97
CA GLU A 62 32.97 34.93 -6.03
C GLU A 62 34.39 34.40 -6.21
N ALA A 63 34.85 34.23 -7.45
CA ALA A 63 36.22 33.79 -7.73
C ALA A 63 37.25 34.77 -7.16
N VAL A 64 37.01 36.08 -7.34
CA VAL A 64 37.87 37.14 -6.78
C VAL A 64 37.82 37.17 -5.25
N LEU A 65 36.65 36.95 -4.64
CA LEU A 65 36.51 36.89 -3.19
C LEU A 65 37.17 35.64 -2.58
N ARG A 66 37.18 34.51 -3.32
CA ARG A 66 37.84 33.26 -2.91
C ARG A 66 39.36 33.32 -3.04
N SER A 67 39.90 34.07 -4.00
CA SER A 67 41.34 34.19 -4.18
C SER A 67 41.97 35.06 -3.09
N ALA A 68 42.90 34.50 -2.31
CA ALA A 68 43.71 35.26 -1.37
C ALA A 68 44.61 36.26 -2.12
N LEU A 69 44.88 37.40 -1.49
CA LEU A 69 45.77 38.42 -2.07
C LEU A 69 47.19 37.89 -2.19
N GLY A 70 47.74 37.84 -3.41
CA GLY A 70 49.12 37.42 -3.67
C GLY A 70 50.18 38.46 -3.26
N ASN A 71 51.44 38.02 -3.20
CA ASN A 71 52.61 38.88 -2.90
C ASN A 71 52.87 39.94 -3.99
N GLU A 72 52.31 39.77 -5.18
CA GLU A 72 52.30 40.78 -6.24
C GLU A 72 51.53 42.05 -5.87
N ASN A 73 50.60 41.96 -4.91
CA ASN A 73 49.82 43.08 -4.48
C ASN A 73 50.64 43.98 -3.54
N ARG A 74 50.89 45.22 -3.96
CA ARG A 74 51.60 46.23 -3.17
C ARG A 74 50.98 46.44 -1.78
N GLY A 75 49.67 46.29 -1.65
CA GLY A 75 48.96 46.38 -0.37
C GLY A 75 49.31 45.25 0.58
N PHE A 76 49.42 44.02 0.08
CA PHE A 76 49.86 42.86 0.88
C PHE A 76 51.32 43.02 1.31
N ALA A 77 52.20 43.46 0.40
CA ALA A 77 53.60 43.73 0.70
C ALA A 77 53.79 44.82 1.78
N LEU A 78 52.92 45.84 1.79
CA LEU A 78 52.92 46.87 2.83
C LEU A 78 52.45 46.30 4.18
N LEU A 79 51.37 45.53 4.20
CA LEU A 79 50.87 44.86 5.41
C LEU A 79 51.93 43.95 6.03
N GLN A 80 52.62 43.16 5.20
CA GLN A 80 53.68 42.26 5.65
C GLN A 80 54.84 43.04 6.32
N LYS A 81 55.22 44.20 5.77
CA LYS A 81 56.23 45.09 6.39
C LYS A 81 55.79 45.68 7.73
N MET A 82 54.48 45.83 7.94
CA MET A 82 53.90 46.27 9.22
C MET A 82 53.72 45.11 10.22
N GLY A 83 54.19 43.91 9.91
CA GLY A 83 54.16 42.75 10.79
C GLY A 83 52.95 41.83 10.60
N TYR A 84 52.14 42.04 9.57
CA TYR A 84 51.03 41.14 9.23
C TYR A 84 51.56 39.80 8.67
N LYS A 85 51.01 38.69 9.17
CA LYS A 85 51.26 37.34 8.64
C LYS A 85 49.98 36.81 7.99
N SER A 86 50.10 36.14 6.85
CA SER A 86 48.96 35.56 6.13
C SER A 86 48.15 34.65 7.06
N GLY A 87 46.86 34.94 7.21
CA GLY A 87 45.94 34.19 8.08
C GLY A 87 45.87 34.67 9.52
N GLN A 88 46.62 35.73 9.89
CA GLN A 88 46.53 36.32 11.23
C GLN A 88 45.45 37.41 11.29
N ALA A 89 44.68 37.43 12.37
CA ALA A 89 43.75 38.51 12.70
C ALA A 89 44.49 39.82 13.00
N LEU A 90 43.94 40.94 12.55
CA LEU A 90 44.46 42.28 12.84
C LEU A 90 44.06 42.74 14.26
N GLY A 91 44.87 43.58 14.90
CA GLY A 91 44.58 44.18 16.21
C GLY A 91 45.60 43.80 17.30
N LYS A 92 45.61 44.56 18.41
CA LYS A 92 46.62 44.45 19.49
C LYS A 92 46.68 43.04 20.13
N SER A 93 45.53 42.37 20.23
CA SER A 93 45.39 41.01 20.74
C SER A 93 45.10 39.98 19.64
N GLY A 94 45.07 40.38 18.35
CA GLY A 94 44.64 39.51 17.26
C GLY A 94 43.14 39.16 17.30
N GLU A 95 42.29 40.06 17.77
CA GLU A 95 40.83 39.85 17.87
C GLU A 95 40.07 40.25 16.59
N GLY A 96 40.75 40.80 15.59
CA GLY A 96 40.12 41.22 14.34
C GLY A 96 39.58 40.06 13.51
N ILE A 97 38.61 40.38 12.65
CA ILE A 97 38.00 39.39 11.76
C ILE A 97 39.05 38.95 10.72
N VAL A 98 39.27 37.65 10.60
CA VAL A 98 40.22 37.04 9.64
C VAL A 98 39.61 36.96 8.24
N GLU A 99 38.30 36.75 8.16
CA GLU A 99 37.57 36.59 6.91
C GLU A 99 36.82 37.87 6.53
N PRO A 100 36.75 38.21 5.24
CA PRO A 100 36.00 39.39 4.79
C PRO A 100 34.50 39.23 5.09
N ILE A 101 33.84 40.35 5.42
CA ILE A 101 32.40 40.35 5.69
C ILE A 101 31.64 39.90 4.44
N PRO A 102 30.75 38.89 4.53
CA PRO A 102 30.01 38.38 3.38
C PRO A 102 29.09 39.46 2.80
N LEU A 103 29.20 39.66 1.49
CA LEU A 103 28.41 40.64 0.74
C LEU A 103 27.08 40.02 0.29
N ASN A 104 25.96 40.47 0.85
CA ASN A 104 24.62 40.05 0.41
C ASN A 104 24.06 41.06 -0.62
N ILE A 105 24.29 40.78 -1.91
CA ILE A 105 23.83 41.64 -3.00
C ILE A 105 22.37 41.32 -3.33
N LYS A 106 21.45 42.19 -2.91
CA LYS A 106 20.03 42.09 -3.30
C LYS A 106 19.87 42.47 -4.77
N THR A 107 19.72 41.47 -5.63
CA THR A 107 19.58 41.67 -7.07
C THR A 107 18.15 41.91 -7.55
N GLY A 108 17.18 42.07 -6.63
CA GLY A 108 15.76 42.22 -6.94
C GLY A 108 15.06 43.32 -6.14
N ARG A 109 13.81 43.63 -6.52
CA ARG A 109 12.91 44.57 -5.82
C ARG A 109 12.04 43.90 -4.75
N SER A 110 12.37 42.67 -4.37
CA SER A 110 11.62 41.95 -3.33
C SER A 110 11.84 42.59 -1.96
N GLY A 111 10.77 42.67 -1.17
CA GLY A 111 10.85 43.15 0.21
C GLY A 111 11.78 42.27 1.07
N LEU A 112 12.31 42.86 2.15
CA LEU A 112 12.99 42.09 3.19
C LEU A 112 12.03 41.01 3.74
N GLY A 113 12.50 39.75 3.84
CA GLY A 113 11.68 38.61 4.29
C GLY A 113 10.96 37.82 3.19
N HIS A 114 11.00 38.27 1.93
CA HIS A 114 10.33 37.57 0.83
C HIS A 114 10.94 36.19 0.49
N ASP A 115 12.25 36.04 0.65
CA ASP A 115 12.95 34.78 0.40
C ASP A 115 12.59 33.71 1.45
N GLU A 116 12.44 34.12 2.70
CA GLU A 116 11.98 33.27 3.79
C GLU A 116 10.53 32.83 3.58
N PHE A 117 9.65 33.73 3.13
CA PHE A 117 8.29 33.38 2.74
C PHE A 117 8.25 32.36 1.59
N LYS A 118 9.10 32.53 0.57
CA LYS A 118 9.21 31.56 -0.53
C LYS A 118 9.70 30.20 -0.04
N LYS A 119 10.72 30.18 0.81
CA LYS A 119 11.27 28.96 1.40
C LYS A 119 10.19 28.21 2.18
N ARG A 120 9.48 28.89 3.07
CA ARG A 120 8.36 28.32 3.83
C ARG A 120 7.27 27.76 2.92
N LYS A 121 6.87 28.50 1.89
CA LYS A 121 5.86 28.05 0.91
C LYS A 121 6.32 26.82 0.10
N ALA A 122 7.62 26.74 -0.21
CA ALA A 122 8.20 25.59 -0.90
C ALA A 122 8.21 24.34 0.00
N GLU A 123 8.58 24.51 1.28
CA GLU A 123 8.56 23.44 2.29
C GLU A 123 7.14 22.90 2.51
N GLU A 124 6.15 23.79 2.69
CA GLU A 124 4.73 23.41 2.83
C GLU A 124 4.23 22.64 1.61
N LYS A 125 4.60 23.08 0.40
CA LYS A 125 4.24 22.38 -0.84
C LYS A 125 4.85 20.97 -0.89
N LEU A 126 6.11 20.83 -0.49
CA LEU A 126 6.80 19.54 -0.44
C LEU A 126 6.15 18.59 0.59
N GLU A 127 5.79 19.12 1.75
CA GLU A 127 5.09 18.35 2.78
C GLU A 127 3.71 17.89 2.30
N SER A 128 2.94 18.78 1.67
CA SER A 128 1.64 18.42 1.08
C SER A 128 1.78 17.33 -0.01
N TYR A 129 2.88 17.36 -0.77
CA TYR A 129 3.17 16.35 -1.78
C TYR A 129 3.50 15.00 -1.15
N ARG A 130 4.33 14.99 -0.10
CA ARG A 130 4.64 13.78 0.68
C ARG A 130 3.38 13.16 1.29
N GLN A 131 2.51 13.97 1.88
CA GLN A 131 1.24 13.50 2.44
C GLN A 131 0.35 12.87 1.37
N LYS A 132 0.21 13.50 0.19
CA LYS A 132 -0.57 12.95 -0.92
C LYS A 132 -0.03 11.61 -1.42
N LEU A 133 1.29 11.46 -1.52
CA LEU A 133 1.91 10.19 -1.89
C LEU A 133 1.62 9.10 -0.86
N HIS A 134 1.76 9.40 0.43
CA HIS A 134 1.46 8.46 1.50
C HIS A 134 -0.01 8.02 1.47
N MET A 135 -0.94 8.97 1.33
CA MET A 135 -2.37 8.67 1.20
C MET A 135 -2.67 7.80 -0.03
N LYS A 136 -2.04 8.07 -1.18
CA LYS A 136 -2.20 7.27 -2.40
C LYS A 136 -1.66 5.84 -2.21
N LYS A 137 -0.51 5.68 -1.57
CA LYS A 137 0.06 4.35 -1.26
C LYS A 137 -0.88 3.55 -0.36
N LYS A 138 -1.36 4.17 0.72
CA LYS A 138 -2.31 3.54 1.66
C LYS A 138 -3.63 3.16 0.97
N ALA A 139 -4.18 4.04 0.12
CA ALA A 139 -5.39 3.75 -0.63
C ALA A 139 -5.20 2.57 -1.61
N ASN A 140 -4.04 2.48 -2.26
CA ASN A 140 -3.72 1.37 -3.15
C ASN A 140 -3.58 0.03 -2.40
N GLU A 141 -2.94 0.04 -1.24
CA GLU A 141 -2.81 -1.13 -0.36
C GLU A 141 -4.19 -1.58 0.15
N GLN A 142 -5.02 -0.64 0.62
CA GLN A 142 -6.40 -0.92 1.03
C GLN A 142 -7.23 -1.51 -0.12
N ALA A 143 -7.07 -1.00 -1.35
CA ALA A 143 -7.77 -1.54 -2.52
C ALA A 143 -7.34 -2.98 -2.84
N ALA A 144 -6.04 -3.29 -2.72
CA ALA A 144 -5.51 -4.64 -2.92
C ALA A 144 -6.04 -5.62 -1.85
N ASP A 145 -6.09 -5.19 -0.59
CA ASP A 145 -6.60 -6.02 0.51
C ASP A 145 -8.11 -6.25 0.42
N GLN A 146 -8.87 -5.24 0.00
CA GLN A 146 -10.31 -5.37 -0.28
C GLN A 146 -10.56 -6.38 -1.41
N PHE A 147 -9.74 -6.37 -2.47
CA PHE A 147 -9.85 -7.35 -3.55
C PHE A 147 -9.59 -8.78 -3.06
N ARG A 148 -8.52 -8.98 -2.27
CA ARG A 148 -8.20 -10.30 -1.68
C ARG A 148 -9.32 -10.81 -0.77
N THR A 149 -9.89 -9.94 0.05
CA THR A 149 -11.01 -10.29 0.93
C THR A 149 -12.23 -10.70 0.12
N ARG A 150 -12.62 -9.93 -0.92
CA ARG A 150 -13.75 -10.28 -1.80
C ARG A 150 -13.56 -11.63 -2.50
N PHE A 151 -12.33 -11.94 -2.90
CA PHE A 151 -12.03 -13.23 -3.53
C PHE A 151 -12.17 -14.37 -2.51
N LYS A 152 -11.68 -14.18 -1.28
CA LYS A 152 -11.80 -15.16 -0.19
C LYS A 152 -13.26 -15.40 0.19
N THR A 153 -14.04 -14.34 0.43
CA THR A 153 -15.46 -14.46 0.81
C THR A 153 -16.27 -15.17 -0.27
N LYS A 154 -16.05 -14.84 -1.54
CA LYS A 154 -16.73 -15.51 -2.67
C LYS A 154 -16.38 -17.00 -2.77
N GLN A 155 -15.16 -17.40 -2.44
CA GLN A 155 -14.81 -18.82 -2.36
C GLN A 155 -15.48 -19.52 -1.17
N GLU A 156 -15.55 -18.86 -0.01
CA GLU A 156 -16.22 -19.39 1.18
C GLU A 156 -17.73 -19.57 0.93
N GLU A 157 -18.38 -18.60 0.31
CA GLU A 157 -19.80 -18.70 -0.12
C GLU A 157 -20.03 -19.89 -1.05
N ARG A 158 -19.18 -20.10 -2.06
CA ARG A 158 -19.26 -21.25 -2.96
C ARG A 158 -19.09 -22.59 -2.24
N LYS A 159 -18.22 -22.65 -1.23
CA LYS A 159 -18.06 -23.86 -0.40
C LYS A 159 -19.32 -24.13 0.41
N MET A 160 -19.88 -23.11 1.06
CA MET A 160 -21.11 -23.22 1.84
C MET A 160 -22.31 -23.65 0.96
N GLU A 161 -22.42 -23.10 -0.25
CA GLU A 161 -23.44 -23.51 -1.21
C GLU A 161 -23.27 -24.97 -1.66
N GLY A 162 -22.02 -25.39 -1.89
CA GLY A 162 -21.69 -26.79 -2.17
C GLY A 162 -22.03 -27.73 -1.01
N ASP A 163 -21.74 -27.33 0.23
CA ASP A 163 -22.09 -28.07 1.45
C ASP A 163 -23.61 -28.17 1.62
N LEU A 164 -24.35 -27.10 1.33
CA LEU A 164 -25.80 -27.08 1.37
C LEU A 164 -26.39 -28.07 0.37
N ARG A 165 -25.97 -28.03 -0.89
CA ARG A 165 -26.43 -28.97 -1.93
C ARG A 165 -26.14 -30.42 -1.56
N ARG A 166 -24.96 -30.70 -1.01
CA ARG A 166 -24.60 -32.05 -0.55
C ARG A 166 -25.48 -32.50 0.62
N SER A 167 -25.75 -31.60 1.56
CA SER A 167 -26.63 -31.86 2.70
C SER A 167 -28.07 -32.11 2.26
N GLN A 168 -28.59 -31.36 1.27
CA GLN A 168 -29.94 -31.54 0.73
C GLN A 168 -30.11 -32.91 0.07
N ARG A 169 -29.12 -33.33 -0.74
CA ARG A 169 -29.12 -34.66 -1.37
C ARG A 169 -29.07 -35.78 -0.33
N ALA A 170 -28.20 -35.65 0.67
CA ALA A 170 -28.10 -36.62 1.75
C ALA A 170 -29.41 -36.71 2.55
N CYS A 171 -30.05 -35.56 2.81
CA CYS A 171 -31.34 -35.48 3.49
C CYS A 171 -32.42 -36.24 2.71
N GLN A 172 -32.59 -35.93 1.43
CA GLN A 172 -33.55 -36.60 0.57
C GLN A 172 -33.33 -38.12 0.53
N GLN A 173 -32.08 -38.56 0.42
CA GLN A 173 -31.75 -39.99 0.39
C GLN A 173 -32.10 -40.70 1.71
N LEU A 174 -31.80 -40.08 2.85
CA LEU A 174 -32.04 -40.66 4.17
C LEU A 174 -33.51 -40.60 4.58
N ASP A 175 -34.23 -39.54 4.18
CA ASP A 175 -35.68 -39.40 4.37
C ASP A 175 -36.44 -40.48 3.58
N MET A 176 -36.03 -40.72 2.33
CA MET A 176 -36.62 -41.77 1.49
C MET A 176 -36.34 -43.19 2.01
N GLN A 177 -35.23 -43.40 2.73
CA GLN A 177 -34.98 -44.68 3.42
C GLN A 177 -35.88 -44.92 4.63
N LYS A 178 -36.47 -43.85 5.19
CA LYS A 178 -37.38 -43.91 6.34
C LYS A 178 -38.85 -43.72 5.94
N ASP A 179 -39.15 -43.80 4.64
CA ASP A 179 -40.48 -43.59 4.07
C ASP A 179 -41.11 -42.23 4.46
N ILE A 180 -40.29 -41.17 4.57
CA ILE A 180 -40.76 -39.80 4.80
C ILE A 180 -40.97 -39.13 3.44
N ASP A 181 -42.23 -39.02 3.01
CA ASP A 181 -42.60 -38.47 1.70
C ASP A 181 -42.73 -36.94 1.67
N VAL A 182 -42.80 -36.27 2.83
CA VAL A 182 -42.95 -34.82 2.94
C VAL A 182 -41.77 -34.21 3.70
N PRO A 183 -40.96 -33.34 3.07
CA PRO A 183 -39.87 -32.62 3.74
C PRO A 183 -40.42 -31.73 4.86
N LYS A 184 -39.68 -31.63 5.97
CA LYS A 184 -40.04 -30.73 7.09
C LYS A 184 -40.08 -29.25 6.68
N GLU A 185 -39.19 -28.86 5.78
CA GLU A 185 -39.16 -27.55 5.14
C GLU A 185 -38.95 -27.74 3.64
N ILE A 186 -39.63 -26.95 2.81
CA ILE A 186 -39.66 -27.12 1.35
C ILE A 186 -38.24 -27.08 0.72
N TRP A 187 -37.32 -26.33 1.32
CA TRP A 187 -35.94 -26.17 0.84
C TRP A 187 -34.96 -27.24 1.38
N TYR A 188 -35.39 -28.17 2.25
CA TYR A 188 -34.52 -29.25 2.75
C TYR A 188 -34.15 -30.24 1.64
N TRP A 189 -35.01 -30.41 0.65
CA TRP A 189 -34.71 -31.19 -0.55
C TRP A 189 -34.37 -30.28 -1.72
N THR A 190 -33.58 -30.79 -2.66
CA THR A 190 -33.34 -30.09 -3.92
C THR A 190 -34.65 -30.12 -4.71
N GLN A 191 -35.24 -28.95 -4.97
CA GLN A 191 -36.37 -28.88 -5.89
C GLN A 191 -35.89 -29.40 -7.26
N PRO A 192 -36.61 -30.32 -7.90
CA PRO A 192 -36.33 -30.65 -9.29
C PRO A 192 -36.39 -29.34 -10.10
N GLU A 193 -35.37 -29.08 -10.91
CA GLU A 193 -35.46 -28.05 -11.95
C GLU A 193 -36.56 -28.53 -12.92
N GLU A 194 -37.80 -28.15 -12.67
CA GLU A 194 -38.86 -28.28 -13.66
C GLU A 194 -38.50 -27.35 -14.81
N GLU A 195 -38.07 -27.96 -15.92
CA GLU A 195 -37.92 -27.31 -17.21
C GLU A 195 -39.20 -26.52 -17.53
N GLU A 196 -39.03 -25.23 -17.84
CA GLU A 196 -40.00 -24.28 -18.40
C GLU A 196 -41.45 -24.76 -18.56
N GLN A 197 -42.35 -24.27 -17.70
CA GLN A 197 -43.68 -23.88 -18.14
C GLN A 197 -44.23 -22.75 -17.27
N LYS A 198 -44.61 -21.66 -17.96
CA LYS A 198 -45.35 -20.53 -17.42
C LYS A 198 -46.65 -21.02 -16.80
N GLU A 199 -46.95 -20.58 -15.59
CA GLU A 199 -48.27 -20.06 -15.23
C GLU A 199 -48.14 -19.24 -13.93
N GLU A 200 -48.44 -17.95 -14.06
CA GLU A 200 -48.74 -17.07 -12.94
C GLU A 200 -50.06 -17.51 -12.34
N GLU A 201 -50.06 -18.05 -11.12
CA GLU A 201 -51.24 -18.00 -10.25
C GLU A 201 -50.80 -17.65 -8.83
N GLU A 202 -51.41 -16.56 -8.36
CA GLU A 202 -51.26 -15.96 -7.04
C GLU A 202 -51.63 -16.96 -5.93
N LYS A 203 -50.69 -17.21 -5.02
CA LYS A 203 -50.99 -17.60 -3.64
C LYS A 203 -50.33 -16.63 -2.68
N GLU A 204 -51.12 -15.68 -2.22
CA GLU A 204 -50.84 -14.92 -1.02
C GLU A 204 -50.88 -15.85 0.21
N ASP A 205 -49.94 -15.59 1.13
CA ASP A 205 -49.88 -16.01 2.53
C ASP A 205 -49.40 -17.44 2.87
N GLU A 206 -48.08 -17.66 2.80
CA GLU A 206 -47.33 -18.13 3.97
C GLU A 206 -45.88 -17.58 3.96
N CYS A 207 -45.78 -16.33 4.38
CA CYS A 207 -44.56 -15.60 4.68
C CYS A 207 -43.86 -16.22 5.91
N THR A 208 -42.64 -16.77 5.76
CA THR A 208 -41.52 -16.76 6.76
C THR A 208 -40.19 -17.37 6.22
N SER A 209 -40.16 -18.14 5.11
CA SER A 209 -38.93 -18.88 4.72
C SER A 209 -37.99 -18.18 3.70
N SER A 210 -38.40 -17.09 3.05
CA SER A 210 -37.73 -16.65 1.80
C SER A 210 -36.40 -15.88 1.96
N ASP A 211 -36.02 -15.45 3.17
CA ASP A 211 -34.83 -14.59 3.37
C ASP A 211 -33.67 -15.24 4.17
N LEU A 212 -33.69 -16.56 4.37
CA LEU A 212 -32.60 -17.23 5.08
C LEU A 212 -31.32 -17.30 4.22
N SER A 213 -30.21 -16.84 4.78
CA SER A 213 -28.89 -16.93 4.17
C SER A 213 -28.47 -18.39 3.97
N VAL A 214 -27.57 -18.65 3.01
CA VAL A 214 -27.05 -20.01 2.74
C VAL A 214 -26.45 -20.64 4.01
N SER A 215 -25.83 -19.83 4.86
CA SER A 215 -25.28 -20.27 6.14
C SER A 215 -26.36 -20.76 7.10
N GLU A 216 -27.44 -20.00 7.27
CA GLU A 216 -28.55 -20.37 8.16
C GLU A 216 -29.27 -21.62 7.65
N LYS A 217 -29.48 -21.70 6.33
CA LYS A 217 -30.03 -22.90 5.67
C LYS A 217 -29.16 -24.13 5.95
N LEU A 218 -27.84 -24.00 5.79
CA LEU A 218 -26.91 -25.09 6.08
C LEU A 218 -26.95 -25.51 7.56
N GLN A 219 -27.02 -24.55 8.48
CA GLN A 219 -27.10 -24.84 9.92
C GLN A 219 -28.39 -25.57 10.30
N LEU A 220 -29.54 -25.11 9.81
CA LEU A 220 -30.83 -25.75 10.07
C LEU A 220 -30.88 -27.18 9.51
N LEU A 221 -30.43 -27.37 8.26
CA LEU A 221 -30.42 -28.67 7.62
C LEU A 221 -29.44 -29.65 8.28
N THR A 222 -28.25 -29.17 8.65
CA THR A 222 -27.28 -30.01 9.36
C THR A 222 -27.73 -30.33 10.79
N ALA A 223 -28.47 -29.43 11.45
CA ALA A 223 -29.11 -29.73 12.73
C ALA A 223 -30.18 -30.82 12.60
N TYR A 224 -31.00 -30.77 11.54
CA TYR A 224 -31.98 -31.81 11.24
C TYR A 224 -31.32 -33.17 10.98
N LEU A 225 -30.34 -33.22 10.08
CA LEU A 225 -29.58 -34.44 9.78
C LEU A 225 -28.93 -35.07 11.02
N ARG A 226 -28.46 -34.25 11.96
CA ARG A 226 -27.83 -34.75 13.20
C ARG A 226 -28.82 -35.26 14.24
N LYS A 227 -30.03 -34.69 14.32
CA LYS A 227 -31.06 -35.07 15.30
C LYS A 227 -31.88 -36.27 14.83
N GLU A 228 -32.45 -36.19 13.63
CA GLU A 228 -33.36 -37.22 13.13
C GLU A 228 -32.61 -38.40 12.50
N HIS A 229 -31.48 -38.15 11.82
CA HIS A 229 -30.77 -39.16 11.04
C HIS A 229 -29.41 -39.56 11.62
N PHE A 230 -28.99 -38.91 12.71
CA PHE A 230 -27.67 -39.07 13.30
C PHE A 230 -26.56 -39.06 12.23
N TYR A 231 -26.68 -38.21 11.21
CA TYR A 231 -25.77 -38.15 10.08
C TYR A 231 -24.94 -36.86 10.10
N CYS A 232 -23.65 -36.96 9.78
CA CYS A 232 -22.77 -35.80 9.64
C CYS A 232 -22.21 -35.71 8.22
N ILE A 233 -22.54 -34.62 7.52
CA ILE A 233 -22.10 -34.37 6.14
C ILE A 233 -20.59 -34.21 6.00
N TRP A 234 -19.91 -33.66 7.01
CA TRP A 234 -18.46 -33.44 6.97
C TRP A 234 -17.66 -34.71 7.29
N CYS A 235 -18.25 -35.65 8.03
CA CYS A 235 -17.63 -36.94 8.35
C CYS A 235 -18.03 -38.03 7.34
N GLY A 236 -19.21 -37.90 6.71
CA GLY A 236 -19.75 -38.86 5.75
C GLY A 236 -20.27 -40.16 6.38
N ILE A 237 -20.62 -40.16 7.67
CA ILE A 237 -20.99 -41.35 8.45
C ILE A 237 -22.32 -41.13 9.18
N THR A 238 -23.13 -42.19 9.30
CA THR A 238 -24.31 -42.30 10.18
C THR A 238 -23.91 -42.88 11.53
N TYR A 239 -24.33 -42.27 12.63
CA TYR A 239 -24.05 -42.73 13.98
C TYR A 239 -25.24 -43.52 14.55
N GLU A 240 -24.95 -44.51 15.40
CA GLU A 240 -25.96 -45.37 16.01
C GLU A 240 -26.70 -44.70 17.19
N GLY A 241 -26.37 -43.44 17.53
CA GLY A 241 -27.05 -42.71 18.60
C GLY A 241 -26.57 -41.27 18.80
N GLU A 242 -27.40 -40.51 19.50
CA GLU A 242 -27.29 -39.05 19.74
C GLU A 242 -26.07 -38.68 20.61
N SER A 243 -25.63 -39.56 21.51
CA SER A 243 -24.42 -39.37 22.32
C SER A 243 -23.13 -39.52 21.51
N ASN A 244 -23.11 -40.40 20.50
CA ASN A 244 -21.92 -40.66 19.69
C ASN A 244 -21.59 -39.51 18.73
N ILE A 245 -22.60 -38.81 18.21
CA ILE A 245 -22.35 -37.69 17.28
C ILE A 245 -21.70 -36.49 17.96
N LEU A 246 -22.00 -36.26 19.24
CA LEU A 246 -21.42 -35.15 20.01
C LEU A 246 -19.97 -35.43 20.41
N VAL A 247 -19.63 -36.70 20.69
CA VAL A 247 -18.30 -37.12 21.16
C VAL A 247 -17.32 -37.37 20.00
N VAL A 248 -17.80 -37.91 18.87
CA VAL A 248 -16.92 -38.40 17.79
C VAL A 248 -16.79 -37.41 16.63
N CYS A 249 -17.79 -36.57 16.37
CA CYS A 249 -17.72 -35.61 15.27
C CYS A 249 -16.83 -34.41 15.64
N LEU A 250 -15.60 -34.35 15.13
CA LEU A 250 -14.66 -33.24 15.40
C LEU A 250 -15.21 -31.83 15.10
N ASN A 251 -16.22 -31.71 14.24
CA ASN A 251 -16.87 -30.44 13.88
C ASN A 251 -18.09 -30.07 14.77
N SER A 252 -18.48 -30.88 15.77
CA SER A 252 -19.55 -30.50 16.71
C SER A 252 -19.08 -29.49 17.77
N GLY A 253 -17.77 -29.40 18.00
CA GLY A 253 -17.16 -28.51 18.99
C GLY A 253 -17.39 -27.02 18.72
N SER A 254 -17.55 -26.59 17.47
CA SER A 254 -17.69 -25.15 17.16
C SER A 254 -19.02 -24.55 17.61
N MET A 255 -20.12 -25.32 17.66
CA MET A 255 -21.43 -24.83 18.12
C MET A 255 -21.59 -24.89 19.64
N ILE A 256 -20.99 -25.88 20.30
CA ILE A 256 -21.07 -26.04 21.77
C ILE A 256 -20.19 -25.00 22.46
N TYR A 257 -19.02 -24.68 21.91
CA TYR A 257 -18.16 -23.62 22.45
C TYR A 257 -18.79 -22.23 22.32
N ILE A 258 -19.53 -21.94 21.25
CA ILE A 258 -20.22 -20.65 21.12
C ILE A 258 -21.32 -20.53 22.19
N HIS A 259 -22.10 -21.59 22.42
CA HIS A 259 -23.14 -21.57 23.46
C HIS A 259 -22.57 -21.52 24.90
N LEU A 260 -21.45 -22.21 25.18
CA LEU A 260 -20.78 -22.13 26.50
C LEU A 260 -20.08 -20.79 26.71
N ILE A 261 -19.47 -20.21 25.68
CA ILE A 261 -18.81 -18.91 25.77
C ILE A 261 -19.86 -17.79 25.95
N PHE A 262 -21.01 -17.87 25.26
CA PHE A 262 -22.09 -16.90 25.41
C PHE A 262 -22.78 -16.99 26.78
N THR A 263 -22.97 -18.19 27.34
CA THR A 263 -23.53 -18.34 28.70
C THR A 263 -22.54 -17.94 29.80
N LEU A 264 -21.23 -18.15 29.60
CA LEU A 264 -20.19 -17.69 30.54
C LEU A 264 -19.94 -16.18 30.48
N LEU A 265 -20.14 -15.52 29.33
CA LEU A 265 -20.00 -14.07 29.18
C LEU A 265 -21.25 -13.27 29.59
N CYS A 266 -22.43 -13.89 29.65
CA CYS A 266 -23.66 -13.24 30.13
C CYS A 266 -23.92 -13.41 31.64
N PHE A 267 -23.12 -14.20 32.35
CA PHE A 267 -23.27 -14.44 33.80
C PHE A 267 -22.17 -13.78 34.66
N HIS A 268 -21.43 -12.82 34.11
CA HIS A 268 -20.47 -11.99 34.85
C HIS A 268 -20.67 -10.52 34.52
#